data_AF-A0A378IB19-F1
#
_entry.id   AF-A0A378IB19-F1
#
_cell.length_a   1.000
_cell.length_b   1.000
_cell.length_c   1.000
_cell.angle_alpha   90.00
_cell.angle_beta   90.00
_cell.angle_gamma   90.00
#
_symmetry.space_group_name_H-M   'P 1'
#
loop_
_entity.id
_entity.type
_entity.pdbx_description
1 polymer ?
#
loop_
_entity_poly.entity_id
_entity_poly.type
_entity_poly.pdbx_seq_one_letter_code
_entity_poly.pdbx_strand_id
1 'polypeptide(L)'
;MLIDNMNPNYALMHLMKFPLQRMFQFFVDGSMHSKEAGECGFESREPGCMSAFYNAFNFALENLDQELSLEIIFKIHSLASENVSGDFGVISTGEFRDGPMKPFRVPSERFTASGIISFMNTAAETAIGELSGYSKRGRSLDFNSRDKHTLELVAENAIEPNVYFLPPFERQTDIYARATFLLNQLNSDLAKARAESNNDNIIKAIVHFVRYMELLHPFNDANGRVFVNIVLNFLLIKNNFLPATFYEPNVFDLYSDEELVNVVKDGMSHTLFVIKNPDKPLFNYTAPSKSDECIETIKDTIARGCIDHKMDALVDTHFSELESYFDSAWDKKFNLHRFSATGDVTKFETLPDKECMCMVIAPQSVAPLYKGLAPLHVACKMNHPEIAAALIRINPEAVNQKDYYGNTPLYYAIQSKNLSLVQLLLESGAAELKVKNLKAESPLEWAAQYLGPDAFN
;
A
#
# COMPACT_ATOMS: atom_id res chain seq x y z
N MET A 1 16.24 -17.25 -8.42
CA MET A 1 17.70 -17.02 -8.39
C MET A 1 18.12 -15.57 -8.18
N LEU A 2 17.19 -14.60 -8.06
CA LEU A 2 17.56 -13.20 -7.81
C LEU A 2 18.22 -12.99 -6.44
N ILE A 3 17.74 -13.64 -5.37
CA ILE A 3 18.10 -13.27 -3.98
C ILE A 3 19.16 -14.17 -3.35
N ASP A 4 19.17 -15.48 -3.66
CA ASP A 4 20.11 -16.45 -3.06
C ASP A 4 21.59 -16.24 -3.45
N ASN A 5 21.85 -15.50 -4.54
CA ASN A 5 23.21 -15.19 -5.01
C ASN A 5 23.69 -13.78 -4.60
N MET A 6 22.85 -13.00 -3.92
CA MET A 6 23.20 -11.63 -3.52
C MET A 6 23.80 -11.62 -2.12
N ASN A 7 24.68 -10.66 -1.88
CA ASN A 7 25.29 -10.39 -0.57
C ASN A 7 24.20 -10.41 0.53
N PRO A 8 24.45 -11.04 1.70
CA PRO A 8 23.48 -11.14 2.80
C PRO A 8 22.89 -9.80 3.28
N ASN A 9 23.44 -8.66 2.87
CA ASN A 9 22.97 -7.32 3.22
C ASN A 9 22.44 -6.49 2.03
N TYR A 10 22.10 -7.10 0.89
CA TYR A 10 21.70 -6.40 -0.33
C TYR A 10 20.53 -5.41 -0.14
N ALA A 11 19.51 -5.76 0.66
CA ALA A 11 18.42 -4.84 1.00
C ALA A 11 18.92 -3.57 1.73
N LEU A 12 19.82 -3.72 2.70
CA LEU A 12 20.42 -2.60 3.43
C LEU A 12 21.30 -1.74 2.50
N MET A 13 22.00 -2.37 1.55
CA MET A 13 22.81 -1.65 0.56
C MET A 13 21.96 -0.74 -0.33
N HIS A 14 20.78 -1.19 -0.76
CA HIS A 14 19.83 -0.34 -1.49
C HIS A 14 19.22 0.74 -0.61
N LEU A 15 18.95 0.42 0.66
CA LEU A 15 18.42 1.37 1.62
C LEU A 15 19.40 2.52 1.89
N MET A 16 20.72 2.29 1.82
CA MET A 16 21.73 3.35 1.86
C MET A 16 21.62 4.35 0.69
N LYS A 17 21.07 3.93 -0.45
CA LYS A 17 20.80 4.80 -1.60
C LYS A 17 19.43 5.49 -1.52
N PHE A 18 18.56 5.05 -0.61
CA PHE A 18 17.26 5.66 -0.43
C PHE A 18 17.44 7.04 0.24
N PRO A 19 16.86 8.12 -0.31
CA PRO A 19 16.92 9.44 0.30
C PRO A 19 16.22 9.43 1.66
N LEU A 20 16.99 9.44 2.74
CA LEU A 20 16.47 9.19 4.09
C LEU A 20 15.44 10.23 4.55
N GLN A 21 15.47 11.45 4.02
CA GLN A 21 14.44 12.47 4.28
C GLN A 21 13.06 12.08 3.73
N ARG A 22 13.00 11.04 2.89
CA ARG A 22 11.77 10.46 2.35
C ARG A 22 11.36 9.19 3.09
N MET A 23 12.03 8.82 4.18
CA MET A 23 11.78 7.56 4.88
C MET A 23 10.37 7.47 5.49
N PHE A 24 9.74 8.62 5.76
CA PHE A 24 8.31 8.66 6.13
C PHE A 24 7.41 7.92 5.13
N GLN A 25 7.83 7.79 3.86
CA GLN A 25 7.05 7.11 2.82
C GLN A 25 6.87 5.60 3.09
N PHE A 26 7.67 4.99 3.96
CA PHE A 26 7.45 3.61 4.41
C PHE A 26 6.31 3.48 5.43
N PHE A 27 5.90 4.59 6.05
CA PHE A 27 4.98 4.58 7.20
C PHE A 27 3.69 5.35 6.93
N VAL A 28 3.76 6.39 6.09
CA VAL A 28 2.64 7.24 5.75
C VAL A 28 2.06 6.83 4.41
N ASP A 29 0.75 6.60 4.37
CA ASP A 29 0.00 6.20 3.18
C ASP A 29 0.22 7.18 2.02
N GLY A 30 0.68 6.67 0.87
CA GLY A 30 0.85 7.45 -0.35
C GLY A 30 -0.42 8.18 -0.81
N SER A 31 -1.59 7.63 -0.51
CA SER A 31 -2.91 8.19 -0.81
C SER A 31 -3.21 9.51 -0.07
N MET A 32 -2.41 9.81 0.97
CA MET A 32 -2.53 11.01 1.81
C MET A 32 -1.40 12.01 1.56
N HIS A 33 -0.30 11.63 0.89
CA HIS A 33 0.88 12.50 0.73
C HIS A 33 0.53 13.86 0.14
N SER A 34 -0.14 13.91 -1.01
CA SER A 34 -0.51 15.19 -1.65
C SER A 34 -1.65 15.93 -0.93
N LYS A 35 -2.49 15.22 -0.16
CA LYS A 35 -3.67 15.77 0.51
C LYS A 35 -3.33 16.45 1.83
N GLU A 36 -2.38 15.86 2.55
CA GLU A 36 -2.03 16.23 3.93
C GLU A 36 -0.59 16.76 4.05
N ALA A 37 0.04 17.09 2.93
CA ALA A 37 1.43 17.54 2.88
C ALA A 37 2.42 16.51 3.49
N GLY A 38 2.22 15.22 3.17
CA GLY A 38 3.11 14.12 3.56
C GLY A 38 3.07 13.84 5.06
N GLU A 39 4.26 13.60 5.63
CA GLU A 39 4.48 13.37 7.06
C GLU A 39 3.90 14.48 7.96
N CYS A 40 3.85 15.72 7.48
CA CYS A 40 3.45 16.87 8.31
C CYS A 40 1.98 16.77 8.74
N GLY A 41 1.09 16.38 7.83
CA GLY A 41 -0.31 16.21 8.17
C GLY A 41 -0.55 14.95 8.99
N PHE A 42 0.21 13.87 8.74
CA PHE A 42 0.14 12.67 9.57
C PHE A 42 0.54 12.98 11.03
N GLU A 43 1.68 13.67 11.23
CA GLU A 43 2.14 14.17 12.53
C GLU A 43 1.16 15.15 13.19
N SER A 44 0.46 15.97 12.39
CA SER A 44 -0.55 16.89 12.92
C SER A 44 -1.80 16.18 13.44
N ARG A 45 -2.17 15.03 12.86
CA ARG A 45 -3.30 14.20 13.32
C ARG A 45 -2.93 13.42 14.57
N GLU A 46 -1.72 12.86 14.60
CA GLU A 46 -1.22 12.04 15.71
C GLU A 46 0.18 12.54 16.16
N PRO A 47 0.26 13.59 16.98
CA PRO A 47 1.55 14.11 17.43
C PRO A 47 2.43 13.03 18.09
N GLY A 48 3.70 13.01 17.71
CA GLY A 48 4.72 12.05 18.16
C GLY A 48 4.83 10.80 17.29
N CYS A 49 3.90 10.56 16.35
CA CYS A 49 3.87 9.32 15.57
C CYS A 49 5.10 9.15 14.66
N MET A 50 5.65 10.22 14.06
CA MET A 50 6.80 10.08 13.17
C MET A 50 8.06 9.62 13.92
N SER A 51 8.34 10.22 15.08
CA SER A 51 9.44 9.78 15.94
C SER A 51 9.23 8.34 16.43
N ALA A 52 7.99 7.97 16.77
CA ALA A 52 7.64 6.61 17.18
C ALA A 52 7.89 5.60 16.04
N PHE A 53 7.51 5.91 14.80
CA PHE A 53 7.83 5.09 13.63
C PHE A 53 9.34 4.92 13.46
N TYR A 54 10.10 6.02 13.50
CA TYR A 54 11.55 5.96 13.30
C TYR A 54 12.25 5.15 14.40
N ASN A 55 11.88 5.35 15.66
CA ASN A 55 12.46 4.61 16.78
C ASN A 55 12.16 3.11 16.69
N ALA A 56 10.92 2.75 16.39
CA ALA A 56 10.51 1.36 16.26
C ALA A 56 11.14 0.68 15.03
N PHE A 57 11.25 1.40 13.91
CA PHE A 57 11.92 0.89 12.71
C PHE A 57 13.43 0.75 12.92
N ASN A 58 14.08 1.70 13.58
CA ASN A 58 15.49 1.57 13.95
C ASN A 58 15.73 0.33 14.82
N PHE A 59 14.91 0.13 15.85
CA PHE A 59 14.97 -1.07 16.68
C PHE A 59 14.81 -2.35 15.85
N ALA A 60 13.87 -2.38 14.91
CA ALA A 60 13.72 -3.53 14.02
C ALA A 60 14.98 -3.79 13.18
N LEU A 61 15.61 -2.74 12.63
CA LEU A 61 16.88 -2.86 11.88
C LEU A 61 18.03 -3.39 12.75
N GLU A 62 18.11 -2.97 14.02
CA GLU A 62 19.14 -3.44 14.96
C GLU A 62 19.00 -4.93 15.33
N ASN A 63 17.84 -5.54 15.05
CA ASN A 63 17.53 -6.93 15.40
C ASN A 63 17.36 -7.83 14.16
N LEU A 64 17.87 -7.43 12.99
CA LEU A 64 17.76 -8.22 11.74
C LEU A 64 18.45 -9.59 11.81
N ASP A 65 19.40 -9.77 12.73
CA ASP A 65 20.10 -11.03 12.99
C ASP A 65 19.23 -12.05 13.77
N GLN A 66 18.21 -11.57 14.49
CA GLN A 66 17.30 -12.41 15.28
C GLN A 66 16.05 -12.82 14.50
N GLU A 67 15.50 -14.00 14.78
CA GLU A 67 14.18 -14.39 14.25
C GLU A 67 13.07 -13.59 14.93
N LEU A 68 11.99 -13.31 14.20
CA LEU A 68 10.87 -12.56 14.75
C LEU A 68 10.26 -13.31 15.95
N SER A 69 10.08 -12.60 17.06
CA SER A 69 9.53 -13.14 18.30
C SER A 69 8.44 -12.21 18.85
N LEU A 70 7.64 -12.71 19.80
CA LEU A 70 6.67 -11.86 20.51
C LEU A 70 7.37 -10.73 21.29
N GLU A 71 8.56 -10.97 21.82
CA GLU A 71 9.35 -9.94 22.51
C GLU A 71 9.72 -8.79 21.57
N ILE A 72 10.21 -9.11 20.36
CA ILE A 72 10.51 -8.11 19.32
C ILE A 72 9.23 -7.37 18.93
N ILE A 73 8.11 -8.08 18.70
CA ILE A 73 6.82 -7.48 18.35
C ILE A 73 6.33 -6.53 19.45
N PHE A 74 6.42 -6.93 20.72
CA PHE A 74 6.02 -6.08 21.84
C PHE A 74 6.91 -4.86 21.97
N LYS A 75 8.22 -5.00 21.74
CA LYS A 75 9.11 -3.84 21.78
C LYS A 75 8.86 -2.89 20.63
N ILE A 76 8.61 -3.40 19.42
CA ILE A 76 8.17 -2.60 18.27
C ILE A 76 6.87 -1.87 18.60
N HIS A 77 5.85 -2.56 19.10
CA HIS A 77 4.57 -1.93 19.48
C HIS A 77 4.76 -0.88 20.56
N SER A 78 5.58 -1.16 21.57
CA SER A 78 5.88 -0.19 22.63
C SER A 78 6.49 1.08 22.06
N LEU A 79 7.51 0.98 21.20
CA LEU A 79 8.18 2.13 20.58
C LEU A 79 7.27 2.86 19.58
N ALA A 80 6.49 2.13 18.78
CA ALA A 80 5.62 2.68 17.75
C ALA A 80 4.38 3.40 18.31
N SER A 81 4.10 3.19 19.61
CA SER A 81 2.98 3.78 20.33
C SER A 81 3.43 4.74 21.46
N GLU A 82 4.73 4.82 21.73
CA GLU A 82 5.29 5.65 22.80
C GLU A 82 5.10 7.14 22.49
N ASN A 83 4.52 7.89 23.45
CA ASN A 83 4.25 9.33 23.34
C ASN A 83 3.39 9.73 22.12
N VAL A 84 2.70 8.78 21.49
CA VAL A 84 1.74 9.09 20.42
C VAL A 84 0.40 9.42 21.06
N SER A 85 -0.03 10.67 20.92
CA SER A 85 -1.36 11.10 21.34
C SER A 85 -2.32 11.03 20.14
N GLY A 86 -3.27 10.08 20.18
CA GLY A 86 -4.32 9.94 19.16
C GLY A 86 -5.73 10.02 19.75
N ASP A 87 -6.75 9.83 18.90
CA ASP A 87 -8.18 9.92 19.22
C ASP A 87 -8.65 8.98 20.34
N PHE A 88 -7.82 8.00 20.74
CA PHE A 88 -8.17 6.97 21.73
C PHE A 88 -7.52 7.14 23.11
N GLY A 89 -6.81 8.24 23.38
CA GLY A 89 -6.14 8.47 24.67
C GLY A 89 -4.81 7.70 24.79
N VAL A 90 -4.32 7.51 26.03
CA VAL A 90 -3.03 6.84 26.29
C VAL A 90 -3.09 5.37 25.82
N ILE A 91 -2.27 5.01 24.84
CA ILE A 91 -2.19 3.66 24.28
C ILE A 91 -1.48 2.74 25.29
N SER A 92 -2.09 1.61 25.63
CA SER A 92 -1.41 0.54 26.38
C SER A 92 -0.31 -0.04 25.51
N THR A 93 0.94 0.03 25.97
CA THR A 93 2.11 -0.33 25.17
C THR A 93 2.61 -1.74 25.49
N GLY A 94 3.13 -2.44 24.47
CA GLY A 94 3.89 -3.69 24.67
C GLY A 94 3.11 -4.92 25.16
N GLU A 95 1.77 -4.89 25.19
CA GLU A 95 0.96 -6.03 25.63
C GLU A 95 -0.27 -6.21 24.74
N PHE A 96 -0.71 -7.45 24.54
CA PHE A 96 -1.95 -7.75 23.84
C PHE A 96 -3.18 -7.27 24.62
N ARG A 97 -4.28 -7.03 23.90
CA ARG A 97 -5.55 -6.62 24.51
C ARG A 97 -6.16 -7.71 25.37
N ASP A 98 -6.83 -7.30 26.45
CA ASP A 98 -7.62 -8.17 27.33
C ASP A 98 -9.14 -7.94 27.18
N GLY A 99 -9.55 -7.40 26.03
CA GLY A 99 -10.94 -7.00 25.79
C GLY A 99 -11.34 -6.96 24.31
N PRO A 100 -12.63 -6.72 24.02
CA PRO A 100 -13.14 -6.62 22.67
C PRO A 100 -12.61 -5.37 21.97
N MET A 101 -12.36 -5.49 20.67
CA MET A 101 -12.11 -4.34 19.81
C MET A 101 -13.41 -3.82 19.21
N LYS A 102 -13.44 -2.52 18.92
CA LYS A 102 -14.55 -1.93 18.16
C LYS A 102 -14.50 -2.43 16.72
N PRO A 103 -15.66 -2.77 16.12
CA PRO A 103 -15.73 -3.00 14.69
C PRO A 103 -15.25 -1.78 13.91
N PHE A 104 -14.59 -2.00 12.79
CA PHE A 104 -14.19 -0.93 11.89
C PHE A 104 -14.69 -1.17 10.48
N ARG A 105 -14.87 -0.07 9.76
CA ARG A 105 -15.37 -0.08 8.38
C ARG A 105 -14.22 -0.38 7.43
N VAL A 106 -14.44 -1.34 6.53
CA VAL A 106 -13.57 -1.59 5.37
C VAL A 106 -14.29 -1.03 4.13
N PRO A 107 -13.84 0.09 3.57
CA PRO A 107 -14.44 0.68 2.37
C PRO A 107 -14.04 -0.11 1.10
N SER A 108 -14.77 0.09 0.00
CA SER A 108 -14.63 -0.77 -1.20
C SER A 108 -13.31 -0.66 -1.95
N GLU A 109 -12.59 0.44 -1.76
CA GLU A 109 -11.20 0.56 -2.19
C GLU A 109 -10.28 -0.49 -1.52
N ARG A 110 -10.62 -0.94 -0.30
CA ARG A 110 -9.76 -1.77 0.58
C ARG A 110 -10.11 -3.26 0.66
N PHE A 111 -11.07 -3.75 -0.14
CA PHE A 111 -11.33 -5.19 -0.26
C PHE A 111 -11.58 -5.67 -1.69
N THR A 112 -11.34 -6.94 -1.95
CA THR A 112 -11.63 -7.60 -3.23
C THR A 112 -12.60 -8.77 -3.02
N ALA A 113 -13.16 -9.30 -4.11
CA ALA A 113 -14.00 -10.48 -4.00
C ALA A 113 -13.20 -11.71 -3.51
N SER A 114 -12.00 -11.91 -4.06
CA SER A 114 -11.09 -12.99 -3.65
C SER A 114 -10.63 -12.86 -2.21
N GLY A 115 -10.39 -11.64 -1.72
CA GLY A 115 -10.01 -11.38 -0.34
C GLY A 115 -11.14 -11.63 0.65
N ILE A 116 -12.39 -11.26 0.33
CA ILE A 116 -13.57 -11.64 1.12
C ILE A 116 -13.70 -13.16 1.18
N ILE A 117 -13.63 -13.85 0.03
CA ILE A 117 -13.73 -15.32 -0.02
C ILE A 117 -12.60 -15.98 0.79
N SER A 118 -11.37 -15.49 0.63
CA SER A 118 -10.21 -15.96 1.39
C SER A 118 -10.43 -15.78 2.89
N PHE A 119 -10.86 -14.58 3.32
CA PHE A 119 -11.20 -14.31 4.71
C PHE A 119 -12.24 -15.29 5.24
N MET A 120 -13.34 -15.53 4.51
CA MET A 120 -14.42 -16.40 4.98
C MET A 120 -13.97 -17.86 5.17
N ASN A 121 -13.15 -18.37 4.25
CA ASN A 121 -12.58 -19.71 4.37
C ASN A 121 -11.68 -19.79 5.62
N THR A 122 -10.83 -18.79 5.81
CA THR A 122 -9.94 -18.70 6.95
C THR A 122 -10.69 -18.59 8.27
N ALA A 123 -11.69 -17.71 8.36
CA ALA A 123 -12.47 -17.47 9.58
C ALA A 123 -13.18 -18.75 10.04
N ALA A 124 -13.61 -19.61 9.11
CA ALA A 124 -14.22 -20.89 9.43
C ALA A 124 -13.24 -21.89 10.06
N GLU A 125 -11.95 -21.80 9.74
CA GLU A 125 -10.91 -22.72 10.22
C GLU A 125 -10.23 -22.21 11.50
N THR A 126 -10.10 -20.89 11.62
CA THR A 126 -9.22 -20.26 12.60
C THR A 126 -9.94 -19.28 13.53
N ALA A 127 -11.23 -18.99 13.33
CA ALA A 127 -12.02 -18.08 14.15
C ALA A 127 -11.36 -16.69 14.37
N ILE A 128 -10.77 -16.12 13.32
CA ILE A 128 -10.06 -14.82 13.32
C ILE A 128 -10.97 -13.58 13.25
N GLY A 129 -12.26 -13.71 13.58
CA GLY A 129 -13.25 -12.64 13.51
C GLY A 129 -14.37 -12.90 12.50
N GLU A 130 -15.23 -11.90 12.30
CA GLU A 130 -16.43 -11.99 11.45
C GLU A 130 -16.56 -10.77 10.53
N LEU A 131 -17.32 -10.94 9.43
CA LEU A 131 -17.72 -9.85 8.55
C LEU A 131 -19.21 -9.55 8.67
N SER A 132 -19.53 -8.26 8.64
CA SER A 132 -20.89 -7.75 8.51
C SER A 132 -20.95 -6.69 7.41
N GLY A 133 -22.10 -6.49 6.79
CA GLY A 133 -22.25 -5.46 5.77
C GLY A 133 -23.67 -5.31 5.24
N TYR A 134 -23.92 -4.21 4.51
CA TYR A 134 -25.25 -3.88 3.98
C TYR A 134 -25.17 -3.32 2.57
N SER A 135 -25.74 -4.00 1.57
CA SER A 135 -25.84 -3.54 0.17
C SER A 135 -26.28 -2.07 0.03
N LYS A 136 -26.03 -1.43 -1.12
CA LYS A 136 -26.52 -0.07 -1.44
C LYS A 136 -28.01 0.15 -1.15
N ARG A 137 -28.83 -0.91 -1.21
CA ARG A 137 -30.28 -0.87 -0.97
C ARG A 137 -30.66 -1.13 0.50
N GLY A 138 -29.70 -1.10 1.43
CA GLY A 138 -29.90 -1.34 2.85
C GLY A 138 -30.17 -2.81 3.22
N ARG A 139 -30.01 -3.76 2.29
CA ARG A 139 -30.15 -5.19 2.60
C ARG A 139 -28.88 -5.70 3.23
N SER A 140 -29.00 -6.40 4.36
CA SER A 140 -27.89 -7.12 4.99
C SER A 140 -27.22 -8.05 3.98
N LEU A 141 -25.90 -8.06 3.97
CA LEU A 141 -25.10 -9.06 3.30
C LEU A 141 -24.90 -10.22 4.27
N ASP A 142 -25.21 -11.44 3.82
CA ASP A 142 -24.98 -12.64 4.61
C ASP A 142 -23.65 -13.26 4.20
N PHE A 143 -22.64 -13.04 5.02
CA PHE A 143 -21.32 -13.64 4.85
C PHE A 143 -21.22 -15.05 5.45
N ASN A 144 -22.24 -15.53 6.18
CA ASN A 144 -22.18 -16.83 6.87
C ASN A 144 -22.42 -18.03 5.94
N SER A 145 -22.80 -17.79 4.67
CA SER A 145 -22.93 -18.87 3.69
C SER A 145 -21.57 -19.50 3.38
N ARG A 146 -21.50 -20.82 3.38
CA ARG A 146 -20.31 -21.60 2.97
C ARG A 146 -20.33 -22.00 1.50
N ASP A 147 -21.37 -21.62 0.76
CA ASP A 147 -21.46 -21.89 -0.66
C ASP A 147 -20.62 -20.89 -1.45
N LYS A 148 -19.63 -21.38 -2.22
CA LYS A 148 -18.68 -20.55 -2.96
C LYS A 148 -19.38 -19.59 -3.93
N HIS A 149 -20.41 -20.06 -4.63
CA HIS A 149 -21.16 -19.21 -5.58
C HIS A 149 -21.92 -18.09 -4.86
N THR A 150 -22.50 -18.40 -3.70
CA THR A 150 -23.12 -17.40 -2.83
C THR A 150 -22.10 -16.39 -2.32
N LEU A 151 -20.91 -16.83 -1.90
CA LEU A 151 -19.85 -15.93 -1.47
C LEU A 151 -19.33 -15.03 -2.61
N GLU A 152 -19.20 -15.56 -3.82
CA GLU A 152 -18.87 -14.77 -5.01
C GLU A 152 -19.93 -13.70 -5.27
N LEU A 153 -21.21 -14.08 -5.29
CA LEU A 153 -22.32 -13.14 -5.46
C LEU A 153 -22.37 -12.09 -4.34
N VAL A 154 -22.19 -12.51 -3.09
CA VAL A 154 -22.14 -11.59 -1.94
C VAL A 154 -20.96 -10.65 -2.07
N ALA A 155 -19.79 -11.15 -2.43
CA ALA A 155 -18.60 -10.34 -2.58
C ALA A 155 -18.71 -9.36 -3.76
N GLU A 156 -19.30 -9.76 -4.89
CA GLU A 156 -19.61 -8.87 -6.02
C GLU A 156 -20.61 -7.78 -5.62
N ASN A 157 -21.66 -8.13 -4.89
CA ASN A 157 -22.62 -7.15 -4.36
C ASN A 157 -22.03 -6.32 -3.21
N ALA A 158 -20.95 -6.82 -2.58
CA ALA A 158 -20.18 -6.13 -1.58
C ALA A 158 -19.20 -5.12 -2.19
N ILE A 159 -19.04 -4.99 -3.51
CA ILE A 159 -18.09 -4.00 -4.09
C ILE A 159 -18.56 -2.54 -3.93
N GLU A 160 -19.81 -2.32 -3.50
CA GLU A 160 -20.38 -0.99 -3.28
C GLU A 160 -21.28 -0.72 -2.02
N PRO A 161 -21.28 -1.52 -0.94
CA PRO A 161 -21.79 -1.19 0.38
C PRO A 161 -20.73 -0.96 1.47
N ASN A 162 -21.20 -0.64 2.68
CA ASN A 162 -20.36 -0.63 3.87
C ASN A 162 -20.09 -2.07 4.35
N VAL A 163 -18.85 -2.53 4.23
CA VAL A 163 -18.35 -3.74 4.88
C VAL A 163 -17.71 -3.36 6.20
N TYR A 164 -17.92 -4.17 7.23
CA TYR A 164 -17.37 -4.00 8.57
C TYR A 164 -16.68 -5.29 8.98
N PHE A 165 -15.46 -5.15 9.48
CA PHE A 165 -14.75 -6.23 10.15
C PHE A 165 -15.01 -6.15 11.65
N LEU A 166 -15.32 -7.31 12.23
CA LEU A 166 -15.52 -7.51 13.65
C LEU A 166 -14.36 -8.39 14.14
N PRO A 167 -13.36 -7.79 14.81
CA PRO A 167 -12.27 -8.56 15.39
C PRO A 167 -12.77 -9.60 16.39
N PRO A 168 -12.04 -10.71 16.58
CA PRO A 168 -12.50 -11.79 17.44
C PRO A 168 -12.57 -11.35 18.91
N PHE A 169 -13.67 -11.70 19.57
CA PHE A 169 -13.80 -11.56 21.01
C PHE A 169 -13.13 -12.74 21.71
N GLU A 170 -11.90 -12.51 22.15
CA GLU A 170 -11.03 -13.54 22.74
C GLU A 170 -10.40 -13.01 24.03
N ARG A 171 -10.10 -13.93 24.96
CA ARG A 171 -9.28 -13.58 26.12
C ARG A 171 -7.84 -13.39 25.67
N GLN A 172 -7.08 -12.56 26.39
CA GLN A 172 -5.69 -12.28 26.06
C GLN A 172 -4.86 -13.56 25.85
N THR A 173 -5.08 -14.61 26.66
CA THR A 173 -4.41 -15.91 26.54
C THR A 173 -4.63 -16.60 25.20
N ASP A 174 -5.82 -16.45 24.63
CA ASP A 174 -6.20 -17.07 23.35
C ASP A 174 -5.49 -16.32 22.19
N ILE A 175 -5.36 -14.98 22.30
CA ILE A 175 -4.58 -14.15 21.37
C ILE A 175 -3.09 -14.54 21.38
N TYR A 176 -2.50 -14.73 22.57
CA TYR A 176 -1.11 -15.20 22.72
C TYR A 176 -0.88 -16.54 22.02
N ALA A 177 -1.79 -17.50 22.21
CA ALA A 177 -1.69 -18.82 21.59
C ALA A 177 -1.70 -18.73 20.06
N ARG A 178 -2.56 -17.88 19.49
CA ARG A 178 -2.67 -17.67 18.03
C ARG A 178 -1.46 -16.95 17.46
N ALA A 179 -1.01 -15.86 18.08
CA ALA A 179 0.18 -15.15 17.64
C ALA A 179 1.42 -16.07 17.66
N THR A 180 1.55 -16.91 18.69
CA THR A 180 2.62 -17.92 18.78
C THR A 180 2.51 -18.96 17.68
N PHE A 181 1.29 -19.45 17.39
CA PHE A 181 1.06 -20.38 16.29
C PHE A 181 1.46 -19.78 14.94
N LEU A 182 1.04 -18.53 14.67
CA LEU A 182 1.37 -17.81 13.44
C LEU A 182 2.88 -17.58 13.28
N LEU A 183 3.60 -17.26 14.35
CA LEU A 183 5.07 -17.15 14.32
C LEU A 183 5.75 -18.48 13.97
N ASN A 184 5.29 -19.58 14.55
CA ASN A 184 5.82 -20.91 14.24
C ASN A 184 5.54 -21.29 12.78
N GLN A 185 4.34 -20.96 12.27
CA GLN A 185 3.97 -21.17 10.89
C GLN A 185 4.83 -20.34 9.94
N LEU A 186 5.03 -19.04 10.22
CA LEU A 186 5.93 -18.17 9.46
C LEU A 186 7.33 -18.77 9.34
N ASN A 187 7.92 -19.21 10.45
CA ASN A 187 9.26 -19.79 10.46
C ASN A 187 9.34 -21.07 9.62
N SER A 188 8.33 -21.94 9.72
CA SER A 188 8.22 -23.15 8.91
C SER A 188 8.10 -22.83 7.41
N ASP A 189 7.21 -21.92 7.05
CA ASP A 189 6.94 -21.55 5.66
C ASP A 189 8.13 -20.83 5.02
N LEU A 190 8.82 -19.95 5.76
CA LEU A 190 10.07 -19.32 5.32
C LEU A 190 11.18 -20.34 5.11
N ALA A 191 11.39 -21.27 6.05
CA ALA A 191 12.40 -22.32 5.91
C ALA A 191 12.15 -23.16 4.65
N LYS A 192 10.90 -23.54 4.40
CA LYS A 192 10.48 -24.26 3.19
C LYS A 192 10.72 -23.43 1.92
N ALA A 193 10.25 -22.19 1.88
CA ALA A 193 10.36 -21.34 0.71
C ALA A 193 11.83 -21.02 0.33
N ARG A 194 12.70 -20.84 1.34
CA ARG A 194 14.16 -20.69 1.17
C ARG A 194 14.79 -21.96 0.60
N ALA A 195 14.41 -23.13 1.09
CA ALA A 195 14.90 -24.41 0.56
C ALA A 195 14.47 -24.65 -0.91
N GLU A 196 13.35 -24.06 -1.32
CA GLU A 196 12.85 -24.10 -2.71
C GLU A 196 13.41 -22.96 -3.60
N SER A 197 14.23 -22.04 -3.05
CA SER A 197 14.71 -20.84 -3.74
C SER A 197 13.59 -20.02 -4.40
N ASN A 198 12.41 -19.98 -3.78
CA ASN A 198 11.21 -19.37 -4.33
C ASN A 198 10.86 -18.06 -3.63
N ASN A 199 11.30 -16.95 -4.23
CA ASN A 199 11.07 -15.59 -3.72
C ASN A 199 9.58 -15.27 -3.51
N ASP A 200 8.70 -15.71 -4.41
CA ASP A 200 7.27 -15.41 -4.29
C ASP A 200 6.65 -16.18 -3.12
N ASN A 201 7.10 -17.40 -2.83
CA ASN A 201 6.70 -18.14 -1.62
C ASN A 201 7.23 -17.48 -0.33
N ILE A 202 8.41 -16.87 -0.35
CA ILE A 202 8.93 -16.09 0.79
C ILE A 202 8.02 -14.89 1.06
N ILE A 203 7.71 -14.09 0.03
CA ILE A 203 6.80 -12.94 0.17
C ILE A 203 5.42 -13.42 0.62
N LYS A 204 4.91 -14.53 0.08
CA LYS A 204 3.62 -15.09 0.48
C LYS A 204 3.59 -15.48 1.97
N ALA A 205 4.63 -16.12 2.48
CA ALA A 205 4.73 -16.46 3.91
C ALA A 205 4.70 -15.21 4.80
N ILE A 206 5.46 -14.17 4.42
CA ILE A 206 5.50 -12.89 5.12
C ILE A 206 4.12 -12.22 5.11
N VAL A 207 3.51 -12.11 3.93
CA VAL A 207 2.19 -11.50 3.72
C VAL A 207 1.13 -12.25 4.52
N HIS A 208 1.12 -13.58 4.48
CA HIS A 208 0.19 -14.40 5.23
C HIS A 208 0.27 -14.12 6.73
N PHE A 209 1.48 -14.10 7.28
CA PHE A 209 1.69 -13.77 8.69
C PHE A 209 1.19 -12.36 9.04
N VAL A 210 1.62 -11.34 8.28
CA VAL A 210 1.23 -9.94 8.54
C VAL A 210 -0.28 -9.78 8.44
N ARG A 211 -0.90 -10.33 7.40
CA ARG A 211 -2.34 -10.31 7.17
C ARG A 211 -3.12 -10.89 8.35
N TYR A 212 -2.69 -12.04 8.86
CA TYR A 212 -3.39 -12.70 9.96
C TYR A 212 -3.15 -12.03 11.31
N MET A 213 -1.98 -11.43 11.52
CA MET A 213 -1.75 -10.59 12.69
C MET A 213 -2.62 -9.33 12.64
N GLU A 214 -2.80 -8.72 11.46
CA GLU A 214 -3.77 -7.65 11.31
C GLU A 214 -5.18 -8.15 11.57
N LEU A 215 -5.65 -9.23 10.96
CA LEU A 215 -7.01 -9.74 11.22
C LEU A 215 -7.25 -10.11 12.70
N LEU A 216 -6.26 -10.67 13.40
CA LEU A 216 -6.34 -10.95 14.83
C LEU A 216 -6.53 -9.66 15.67
N HIS A 217 -6.03 -8.53 15.17
CA HIS A 217 -6.04 -7.22 15.84
C HIS A 217 -5.60 -7.35 17.31
N PRO A 218 -4.39 -7.86 17.60
CA PRO A 218 -4.03 -8.28 18.95
C PRO A 218 -3.74 -7.12 19.91
N PHE A 219 -3.49 -5.91 19.42
CA PHE A 219 -3.31 -4.70 20.23
C PHE A 219 -4.59 -3.84 20.26
N ASN A 220 -4.72 -3.02 21.31
CA ASN A 220 -5.85 -2.07 21.43
C ASN A 220 -5.82 -0.97 20.37
N ASP A 221 -4.65 -0.65 19.83
CA ASP A 221 -4.44 0.33 18.77
C ASP A 221 -3.11 0.00 18.06
N ALA A 222 -2.77 0.74 17.00
CA ALA A 222 -1.50 0.69 16.29
C ALA A 222 -1.17 -0.65 15.59
N ASN A 223 -2.13 -1.56 15.41
CA ASN A 223 -1.91 -2.83 14.71
C ASN A 223 -1.30 -2.60 13.31
N GLY A 224 -1.94 -1.79 12.46
CA GLY A 224 -1.42 -1.40 11.14
C GLY A 224 0.00 -0.80 11.15
N ARG A 225 0.31 0.03 12.16
CA ARG A 225 1.65 0.60 12.35
C ARG A 225 2.68 -0.48 12.65
N VAL A 226 2.31 -1.44 13.49
CA VAL A 226 3.19 -2.53 13.91
C VAL A 226 3.35 -3.54 12.78
N PHE A 227 2.28 -4.16 12.27
CA PHE A 227 2.44 -5.30 11.37
C PHE A 227 2.65 -4.89 9.92
N VAL A 228 1.85 -3.96 9.38
CA VAL A 228 1.99 -3.55 7.97
C VAL A 228 3.18 -2.61 7.74
N ASN A 229 3.39 -1.61 8.62
CA ASN A 229 4.43 -0.60 8.36
C ASN A 229 5.83 -1.04 8.82
N ILE A 230 5.94 -1.72 9.97
CA ILE A 230 7.26 -2.04 10.58
C ILE A 230 7.62 -3.52 10.40
N VAL A 231 6.81 -4.45 10.91
CA VAL A 231 7.15 -5.90 10.91
C VAL A 231 7.22 -6.46 9.50
N LEU A 232 6.33 -6.04 8.60
CA LEU A 232 6.42 -6.40 7.18
C LEU A 232 7.77 -5.99 6.60
N ASN A 233 8.18 -4.73 6.78
CA ASN A 233 9.44 -4.22 6.26
C ASN A 233 10.66 -4.87 6.95
N PHE A 234 10.58 -5.17 8.24
CA PHE A 234 11.58 -5.99 8.94
C PHE A 234 11.75 -7.35 8.28
N LEU A 235 10.66 -8.07 8.05
CA LEU A 235 10.68 -9.39 7.42
C LEU A 235 11.15 -9.34 5.97
N LEU A 236 10.77 -8.31 5.20
CA LEU A 236 11.26 -8.10 3.83
C LEU A 236 12.77 -7.88 3.82
N ILE A 237 13.28 -6.93 4.62
CA ILE A 237 14.72 -6.62 4.70
C ILE A 237 15.52 -7.82 5.19
N LYS A 238 15.04 -8.53 6.23
CA LYS A 238 15.66 -9.77 6.74
C LYS A 238 15.75 -10.87 5.67
N ASN A 239 14.81 -10.90 4.74
CA ASN A 239 14.81 -11.81 3.59
C ASN A 239 15.37 -11.15 2.32
N ASN A 240 16.14 -10.07 2.48
CA ASN A 240 16.91 -9.42 1.44
C ASN A 240 16.08 -8.79 0.29
N PHE A 241 14.82 -8.44 0.60
CA PHE A 241 13.96 -7.63 -0.25
C PHE A 241 14.02 -6.14 0.15
N LEU A 242 13.72 -5.26 -0.80
CA LEU A 242 13.52 -3.83 -0.48
C LEU A 242 12.32 -3.67 0.47
N PRO A 243 12.33 -2.66 1.37
CA PRO A 243 11.11 -2.28 2.07
C PRO A 243 10.05 -1.80 1.07
N ALA A 244 8.79 -1.91 1.42
CA ALA A 244 7.66 -1.54 0.58
C ALA A 244 7.15 -0.12 0.91
N THR A 245 7.04 0.73 -0.11
CA THR A 245 6.43 2.06 -0.05
C THR A 245 5.00 1.98 -0.58
N PHE A 246 3.99 1.98 0.29
CA PHE A 246 2.60 1.76 -0.11
C PHE A 246 1.87 3.04 -0.52
N TYR A 247 1.03 2.91 -1.55
CA TYR A 247 0.01 3.92 -1.82
C TYR A 247 -1.13 3.84 -0.81
N GLU A 248 -1.61 2.64 -0.49
CA GLU A 248 -2.68 2.38 0.47
C GLU A 248 -2.38 1.04 1.16
N PRO A 249 -1.79 1.07 2.37
CA PRO A 249 -1.41 -0.14 3.12
C PRO A 249 -2.60 -0.81 3.80
N ASN A 250 -3.74 -0.14 3.99
CA ASN A 250 -4.88 -0.67 4.76
C ASN A 250 -5.74 -1.67 3.96
N VAL A 251 -5.10 -2.62 3.28
CA VAL A 251 -5.72 -3.66 2.45
C VAL A 251 -5.45 -5.08 2.94
N PHE A 252 -4.65 -5.22 4.00
CA PHE A 252 -4.31 -6.51 4.61
C PHE A 252 -5.50 -7.19 5.31
N ASP A 253 -6.66 -6.54 5.45
CA ASP A 253 -7.84 -7.23 5.98
C ASP A 253 -8.47 -8.15 4.92
N LEU A 254 -8.79 -7.58 3.76
CA LEU A 254 -9.73 -8.18 2.80
C LEU A 254 -9.22 -8.20 1.35
N TYR A 255 -7.91 -8.27 1.18
CA TYR A 255 -7.27 -8.81 -0.02
C TYR A 255 -6.82 -10.25 0.25
N SER A 256 -6.74 -11.08 -0.80
CA SER A 256 -6.18 -12.43 -0.66
C SER A 256 -4.66 -12.37 -0.54
N ASP A 257 -4.03 -13.45 -0.05
CA ASP A 257 -2.57 -13.52 0.06
C ASP A 257 -1.88 -13.33 -1.30
N GLU A 258 -2.45 -13.88 -2.37
CA GLU A 258 -1.96 -13.74 -3.74
C GLU A 258 -2.04 -12.30 -4.24
N GLU A 259 -3.12 -11.59 -3.93
CA GLU A 259 -3.28 -10.18 -4.30
C GLU A 259 -2.32 -9.31 -3.48
N LEU A 260 -2.17 -9.61 -2.19
CA LEU A 260 -1.25 -8.90 -1.30
C LEU A 260 0.22 -9.09 -1.68
N VAL A 261 0.63 -10.26 -2.19
CA VAL A 261 1.97 -10.44 -2.78
C VAL A 261 2.22 -9.41 -3.88
N ASN A 262 1.24 -9.17 -4.75
CA ASN A 262 1.36 -8.17 -5.81
C ASN A 262 1.36 -6.74 -5.26
N VAL A 263 0.56 -6.44 -4.23
CA VAL A 263 0.57 -5.14 -3.53
C VAL A 263 1.94 -4.86 -2.91
N VAL A 264 2.56 -5.85 -2.25
CA VAL A 264 3.89 -5.74 -1.67
C VAL A 264 4.96 -5.56 -2.74
N LYS A 265 4.90 -6.31 -3.85
CA LYS A 265 5.82 -6.13 -4.99
C LYS A 265 5.68 -4.76 -5.64
N ASP A 266 4.47 -4.23 -5.76
CA ASP A 266 4.24 -2.86 -6.23
C ASP A 266 4.85 -1.82 -5.28
N GLY A 267 4.66 -2.00 -3.97
CA GLY A 267 5.29 -1.16 -2.94
C GLY A 267 6.82 -1.19 -2.97
N MET A 268 7.43 -2.36 -3.16
CA MET A 268 8.88 -2.48 -3.37
C MET A 268 9.34 -1.79 -4.66
N SER A 269 8.52 -1.83 -5.71
CA SER A 269 8.81 -1.13 -6.97
C SER A 269 8.78 0.39 -6.81
N HIS A 270 7.91 0.92 -5.94
CA HIS A 270 7.91 2.34 -5.58
C HIS A 270 9.16 2.73 -4.80
N THR A 271 9.61 1.89 -3.85
CA THR A 271 10.89 2.10 -3.16
C THR A 271 12.06 2.15 -4.16
N LEU A 272 12.09 1.22 -5.12
CA LEU A 272 13.10 1.21 -6.18
C LEU A 272 13.03 2.46 -7.07
N PHE A 273 11.82 2.92 -7.40
CA PHE A 273 11.63 4.16 -8.16
C PHE A 273 12.26 5.37 -7.45
N VAL A 274 12.06 5.50 -6.13
CA VAL A 274 12.62 6.59 -5.33
C VAL A 274 14.15 6.50 -5.27
N ILE A 275 14.71 5.30 -5.11
CA ILE A 275 16.17 5.08 -5.15
C ILE A 275 16.76 5.55 -6.50
N LYS A 276 16.11 5.19 -7.61
CA LYS A 276 16.57 5.55 -8.97
C LYS A 276 16.32 7.02 -9.33
N ASN A 277 15.34 7.66 -8.69
CA ASN A 277 14.88 9.00 -9.02
C ASN A 277 14.65 9.83 -7.74
N PRO A 278 15.70 10.13 -6.95
CA PRO A 278 15.56 10.74 -5.63
C PRO A 278 14.85 12.09 -5.67
N ASP A 279 15.05 12.85 -6.76
CA ASP A 279 14.47 14.19 -6.96
C ASP A 279 13.07 14.18 -7.59
N LYS A 280 12.58 13.02 -8.05
CA LYS A 280 11.24 12.94 -8.66
C LYS A 280 10.16 12.70 -7.60
N PRO A 281 8.98 13.35 -7.74
CA PRO A 281 7.86 13.10 -6.86
C PRO A 281 7.39 11.66 -6.97
N LEU A 282 6.90 11.11 -5.86
CA LEU A 282 6.12 9.87 -5.83
C LEU A 282 4.74 10.21 -5.27
N PHE A 283 3.68 9.61 -5.83
CA PHE A 283 2.29 9.86 -5.42
C PHE A 283 1.88 11.35 -5.43
N ASN A 284 2.33 12.09 -6.46
CA ASN A 284 2.10 13.54 -6.59
C ASN A 284 2.61 14.33 -5.36
N TYR A 285 3.71 13.90 -4.74
CA TYR A 285 4.29 14.59 -3.61
C TYR A 285 5.81 14.65 -3.71
N THR A 286 6.35 15.85 -3.50
CA THR A 286 7.78 16.11 -3.37
C THR A 286 8.05 16.37 -1.90
N ALA A 287 8.87 15.53 -1.28
CA ALA A 287 9.22 15.69 0.12
C ALA A 287 10.05 16.96 0.35
N PRO A 288 9.79 17.72 1.42
CA PRO A 288 10.64 18.84 1.79
C PRO A 288 12.00 18.33 2.28
N SER A 289 13.06 19.13 2.07
CA SER A 289 14.35 18.88 2.71
C SER A 289 14.24 19.21 4.20
N LYS A 290 14.13 18.19 5.06
CA LYS A 290 14.20 18.32 6.52
C LYS A 290 15.26 17.39 7.09
N SER A 291 15.94 17.85 8.13
CA SER A 291 16.83 17.04 8.97
C SER A 291 16.09 16.62 10.23
N ASP A 292 16.11 15.33 10.56
CA ASP A 292 15.56 14.75 11.79
C ASP A 292 16.66 13.90 12.46
N GLU A 293 16.82 14.03 13.78
CA GLU A 293 17.83 13.30 14.54
C GLU A 293 17.60 11.77 14.51
N CYS A 294 16.34 11.33 14.48
CA CYS A 294 16.00 9.91 14.40
C CYS A 294 16.46 9.32 13.05
N ILE A 295 16.42 10.13 11.98
CA ILE A 295 16.85 9.70 10.65
C ILE A 295 18.37 9.47 10.60
N GLU A 296 19.18 10.33 11.26
CA GLU A 296 20.63 10.10 11.34
C GLU A 296 20.97 8.85 12.16
N THR A 297 20.22 8.55 13.22
CA THR A 297 20.39 7.29 13.98
C THR A 297 20.13 6.07 13.10
N ILE A 298 19.06 6.09 12.30
CA ILE A 298 18.74 5.01 11.35
C ILE A 298 19.85 4.85 10.32
N LYS A 299 20.37 5.95 9.78
CA LYS A 299 21.49 5.94 8.83
C LYS A 299 22.70 5.22 9.39
N ASP A 300 23.08 5.51 10.64
CA ASP A 300 24.20 4.87 11.31
C ASP A 300 23.95 3.37 11.52
N THR A 301 22.72 2.97 11.85
CA THR A 301 22.32 1.56 11.94
C THR A 301 22.44 0.83 10.60
N ILE A 302 21.94 1.43 9.51
CA ILE A 302 22.06 0.84 8.16
C ILE A 302 23.53 0.73 7.77
N ALA A 303 24.33 1.77 8.02
CA ALA A 303 25.76 1.77 7.73
C ALA A 303 26.52 0.66 8.48
N ARG A 304 26.21 0.44 9.77
CA ARG A 304 26.74 -0.69 10.56
C ARG A 304 26.31 -2.05 10.03
N GLY A 305 25.09 -2.17 9.49
CA GLY A 305 24.64 -3.40 8.86
C GLY A 305 25.31 -3.69 7.51
N CYS A 306 25.91 -2.69 6.87
CA CYS A 306 26.53 -2.81 5.54
C CYS A 306 28.04 -3.12 5.56
N ILE A 307 28.64 -3.58 6.67
CA ILE A 307 30.10 -3.75 6.81
C ILE A 307 30.64 -4.85 5.87
N ASP A 308 30.90 -4.49 4.61
CA ASP A 308 31.89 -5.11 3.72
C ASP A 308 32.25 -4.15 2.57
N HIS A 309 33.52 -3.72 2.47
CA HIS A 309 34.01 -2.55 1.71
C HIS A 309 34.01 -2.65 0.16
N LYS A 310 33.12 -3.43 -0.45
CA LYS A 310 32.94 -3.48 -1.92
C LYS A 310 31.54 -3.00 -2.33
N MET A 311 31.13 -1.85 -1.81
CA MET A 311 29.75 -1.36 -1.84
C MET A 311 29.33 -0.62 -3.13
N ASP A 312 30.24 0.06 -3.82
CA ASP A 312 29.82 1.02 -4.85
C ASP A 312 29.60 0.42 -6.26
N ALA A 313 30.20 -0.73 -6.58
CA ALA A 313 30.20 -1.25 -7.94
C ALA A 313 29.11 -2.29 -8.26
N LEU A 314 28.36 -2.80 -7.26
CA LEU A 314 27.46 -3.96 -7.40
C LEU A 314 25.96 -3.67 -7.20
N VAL A 315 25.60 -2.47 -6.74
CA VAL A 315 24.20 -2.14 -6.42
C VAL A 315 23.41 -1.76 -7.67
N ASP A 316 24.04 -1.03 -8.61
CA ASP A 316 23.36 -0.55 -9.82
C ASP A 316 23.23 -1.63 -10.90
N THR A 317 24.07 -2.68 -10.85
CA THR A 317 24.08 -3.76 -11.85
C THR A 317 22.82 -4.63 -11.81
N HIS A 318 22.05 -4.62 -10.70
CA HIS A 318 20.88 -5.48 -10.52
C HIS A 318 19.53 -4.74 -10.58
N PHE A 319 19.52 -3.43 -10.83
CA PHE A 319 18.26 -2.68 -10.93
C PHE A 319 17.34 -3.23 -12.01
N SER A 320 17.88 -3.58 -13.18
CA SER A 320 17.07 -4.14 -14.27
C SER A 320 16.46 -5.50 -13.91
N GLU A 321 17.14 -6.30 -13.11
CA GLU A 321 16.63 -7.60 -12.66
C GLU A 321 15.52 -7.43 -11.62
N LEU A 322 15.69 -6.49 -10.67
CA LEU A 322 14.64 -6.12 -9.72
C LEU A 322 13.40 -5.55 -10.42
N GLU A 323 13.60 -4.63 -11.38
CA GLU A 323 12.50 -4.11 -12.19
C GLU A 323 11.78 -5.24 -12.92
N SER A 324 12.50 -6.14 -13.59
CA SER A 324 11.89 -7.28 -14.27
C SER A 324 11.11 -8.18 -13.31
N TYR A 325 11.57 -8.36 -12.07
CA TYR A 325 10.91 -9.18 -11.06
C TYR A 325 9.64 -8.54 -10.50
N PHE A 326 9.66 -7.22 -10.26
CA PHE A 326 8.45 -6.51 -9.84
C PHE A 326 7.46 -6.38 -10.99
N ASP A 327 7.94 -6.16 -12.22
CA ASP A 327 7.12 -6.09 -13.42
C ASP A 327 6.44 -7.42 -13.74
N SER A 328 7.05 -8.56 -13.36
CA SER A 328 6.44 -9.88 -13.56
C SER A 328 5.22 -10.15 -12.68
N ALA A 329 4.97 -9.33 -11.64
CA ALA A 329 3.78 -9.44 -10.80
C ALA A 329 2.50 -8.96 -11.51
N TRP A 330 2.64 -8.31 -12.66
CA TRP A 330 1.56 -7.63 -13.36
C TRP A 330 1.30 -8.24 -14.73
N ASP A 331 0.01 -8.35 -15.08
CA ASP A 331 -0.37 -8.60 -16.48
C ASP A 331 0.09 -7.42 -17.33
N LYS A 332 0.83 -7.71 -18.40
CA LYS A 332 1.43 -6.72 -19.30
C LYS A 332 0.42 -5.70 -19.83
N LYS A 333 -0.86 -6.07 -19.95
CA LYS A 333 -1.93 -5.14 -20.38
C LYS A 333 -2.15 -3.97 -19.42
N PHE A 334 -1.64 -4.04 -18.19
CA PHE A 334 -1.72 -2.97 -17.20
C PHE A 334 -0.43 -2.15 -17.08
N ASN A 335 0.59 -2.39 -17.91
CA ASN A 335 1.85 -1.64 -17.85
C ASN A 335 1.65 -0.12 -17.99
N LEU A 336 0.71 0.31 -18.84
CA LEU A 336 0.38 1.73 -18.97
C LEU A 336 -0.12 2.36 -17.66
N HIS A 337 -0.80 1.61 -16.78
CA HIS A 337 -1.24 2.14 -15.50
C HIS A 337 -0.05 2.46 -14.61
N ARG A 338 0.93 1.55 -14.55
CA ARG A 338 2.14 1.72 -13.73
C ARG A 338 3.02 2.85 -14.23
N PHE A 339 3.24 2.95 -15.53
CA PHE A 339 4.01 4.06 -16.11
C PHE A 339 3.28 5.40 -15.98
N SER A 340 1.94 5.38 -16.01
CA SER A 340 1.11 6.55 -15.68
C SER A 340 1.20 6.93 -14.22
N ALA A 341 1.47 6.01 -13.30
CA ALA A 341 1.64 6.33 -11.89
C ALA A 341 3.02 6.90 -11.56
N THR A 342 4.07 6.39 -12.19
CA THR A 342 5.46 6.84 -11.97
C THR A 342 5.87 8.03 -12.83
N GLY A 343 5.11 8.35 -13.89
CA GLY A 343 5.49 9.36 -14.86
C GLY A 343 6.67 8.95 -15.74
N ASP A 344 6.89 7.65 -15.92
CA ASP A 344 8.02 7.14 -16.73
C ASP A 344 7.71 7.24 -18.23
N VAL A 345 7.95 8.43 -18.78
CA VAL A 345 7.75 8.75 -20.20
C VAL A 345 8.58 7.83 -21.11
N THR A 346 9.76 7.41 -20.67
CA THR A 346 10.63 6.56 -21.51
C THR A 346 10.05 5.17 -21.66
N LYS A 347 9.64 4.54 -20.54
CA LYS A 347 8.96 3.23 -20.59
C LYS A 347 7.59 3.32 -21.26
N PHE A 348 6.88 4.43 -21.09
CA PHE A 348 5.60 4.67 -21.78
C PHE A 348 5.77 4.68 -23.30
N GLU A 349 6.70 5.50 -23.83
CA GLU A 349 6.85 5.67 -25.27
C GLU A 349 7.38 4.41 -25.96
N THR A 350 8.26 3.68 -25.28
CA THR A 350 8.87 2.43 -25.78
C THR A 350 7.99 1.20 -25.64
N LEU A 351 6.86 1.28 -24.93
CA LEU A 351 5.94 0.16 -24.75
C LEU A 351 5.24 -0.21 -26.08
N PRO A 352 5.37 -1.45 -26.57
CA PRO A 352 4.59 -1.93 -27.72
C PRO A 352 3.10 -2.07 -27.38
N ASP A 353 2.25 -1.99 -28.41
CA ASP A 353 0.79 -2.20 -28.33
C ASP A 353 0.07 -1.28 -27.33
N LYS A 354 0.64 -0.11 -27.01
CA LYS A 354 0.08 0.86 -26.07
C LYS A 354 -1.30 1.36 -26.50
N GLU A 355 -1.58 1.39 -27.80
CA GLU A 355 -2.88 1.71 -28.39
C GLU A 355 -3.99 0.76 -27.89
N CYS A 356 -3.67 -0.52 -27.72
CA CYS A 356 -4.62 -1.53 -27.21
C CYS A 356 -4.86 -1.42 -25.70
N MET A 357 -3.92 -0.82 -24.97
CA MET A 357 -3.93 -0.75 -23.50
C MET A 357 -4.50 0.57 -22.97
N CYS A 358 -4.49 1.65 -23.76
CA CYS A 358 -4.76 3.01 -23.30
C CYS A 358 -6.16 3.25 -22.71
N MET A 359 -7.14 2.40 -23.08
CA MET A 359 -8.53 2.45 -22.61
C MET A 359 -8.88 1.32 -21.64
N VAL A 360 -7.94 0.43 -21.31
CA VAL A 360 -8.23 -0.71 -20.41
C VAL A 360 -8.45 -0.18 -19.00
N ILE A 361 -9.58 -0.52 -18.38
CA ILE A 361 -9.83 -0.24 -16.96
C ILE A 361 -9.28 -1.41 -16.13
N ALA A 362 -8.41 -1.12 -15.16
CA ALA A 362 -7.87 -2.14 -14.28
C ALA A 362 -8.97 -2.78 -13.40
N PRO A 363 -8.96 -4.10 -13.21
CA PRO A 363 -10.00 -4.82 -12.46
C PRO A 363 -9.94 -4.48 -10.96
N GLN A 364 -10.92 -4.96 -10.19
CA GLN A 364 -10.96 -4.69 -8.76
C GLN A 364 -9.88 -5.42 -7.94
N SER A 365 -9.22 -6.42 -8.52
CA SER A 365 -8.21 -7.28 -7.87
C SER A 365 -6.76 -6.76 -7.96
N VAL A 366 -6.52 -5.61 -8.59
CA VAL A 366 -5.18 -5.01 -8.63
C VAL A 366 -4.90 -4.16 -7.39
N ALA A 367 -3.64 -3.75 -7.23
CA ALA A 367 -3.25 -2.85 -6.15
C ALA A 367 -4.12 -1.57 -6.10
N PRO A 368 -4.40 -1.03 -4.89
CA PRO A 368 -5.42 0.02 -4.69
C PRO A 368 -5.20 1.31 -5.49
N LEU A 369 -3.95 1.61 -5.85
CA LEU A 369 -3.62 2.81 -6.64
C LEU A 369 -4.35 2.83 -7.98
N TYR A 370 -4.43 1.66 -8.63
CA TYR A 370 -4.90 1.49 -10.01
C TYR A 370 -6.34 0.97 -10.08
N LYS A 371 -6.87 0.47 -8.96
CA LYS A 371 -8.15 -0.23 -8.86
C LYS A 371 -9.30 0.55 -9.53
N GLY A 372 -9.88 -0.06 -10.56
CA GLY A 372 -11.00 0.49 -11.31
C GLY A 372 -10.69 1.69 -12.19
N LEU A 373 -9.42 2.03 -12.41
CA LEU A 373 -8.98 3.18 -13.20
C LEU A 373 -8.46 2.73 -14.56
N ALA A 374 -8.59 3.59 -15.57
CA ALA A 374 -7.82 3.50 -16.82
C ALA A 374 -6.51 4.32 -16.72
N PRO A 375 -5.51 4.11 -17.60
CA PRO A 375 -4.22 4.82 -17.53
C PRO A 375 -4.35 6.34 -17.44
N LEU A 376 -5.28 6.96 -18.19
CA LEU A 376 -5.44 8.42 -18.16
C LEU A 376 -5.97 8.94 -16.82
N HIS A 377 -6.82 8.17 -16.13
CA HIS A 377 -7.23 8.49 -14.76
C HIS A 377 -6.03 8.47 -13.82
N VAL A 378 -5.17 7.44 -13.93
CA VAL A 378 -3.95 7.30 -13.10
C VAL A 378 -3.00 8.47 -13.35
N ALA A 379 -2.73 8.83 -14.61
CA ALA A 379 -1.87 9.96 -14.97
C ALA A 379 -2.41 11.28 -14.39
N CYS A 380 -3.74 11.49 -14.45
CA CYS A 380 -4.36 12.69 -13.87
C CYS A 380 -4.29 12.70 -12.35
N LYS A 381 -4.60 11.57 -11.71
CA LYS A 381 -4.57 11.40 -10.25
C LYS A 381 -3.16 11.61 -9.67
N MET A 382 -2.15 11.11 -10.37
CA MET A 382 -0.74 11.20 -9.98
C MET A 382 -0.03 12.44 -10.52
N ASN A 383 -0.76 13.31 -11.23
CA ASN A 383 -0.28 14.59 -11.76
C ASN A 383 0.91 14.46 -12.73
N HIS A 384 0.74 13.68 -13.80
CA HIS A 384 1.74 13.50 -14.87
C HIS A 384 1.20 14.01 -16.22
N PRO A 385 1.25 15.33 -16.48
CA PRO A 385 0.67 15.93 -17.68
C PRO A 385 1.25 15.41 -19.00
N GLU A 386 2.54 15.06 -19.03
CA GLU A 386 3.20 14.53 -20.23
C GLU A 386 2.63 13.17 -20.63
N ILE A 387 2.42 12.28 -19.65
CA ILE A 387 1.76 10.99 -19.89
C ILE A 387 0.30 11.18 -20.26
N ALA A 388 -0.41 12.11 -19.60
CA ALA A 388 -1.80 12.42 -19.94
C ALA A 388 -1.93 12.90 -21.39
N ALA A 389 -1.08 13.83 -21.82
CA ALA A 389 -1.05 14.33 -23.19
C ALA A 389 -0.73 13.21 -24.20
N ALA A 390 0.19 12.31 -23.87
CA ALA A 390 0.53 11.17 -24.72
C ALA A 390 -0.65 10.18 -24.86
N LEU A 391 -1.34 9.86 -23.76
CA LEU A 391 -2.52 9.01 -23.76
C LEU A 391 -3.67 9.59 -24.59
N ILE A 392 -3.93 10.91 -24.47
CA ILE A 392 -4.95 11.60 -25.25
C ILE A 392 -4.61 11.57 -26.74
N ARG A 393 -3.32 11.72 -27.10
CA ARG A 393 -2.86 11.63 -28.49
C ARG A 393 -3.06 10.24 -29.08
N ILE A 394 -2.87 9.20 -28.28
CA ILE A 394 -3.09 7.81 -28.68
C ILE A 394 -4.58 7.55 -28.91
N ASN A 395 -5.43 8.02 -28.00
CA ASN A 395 -6.87 7.88 -28.12
C ASN A 395 -7.62 9.08 -27.50
N PRO A 396 -8.13 10.02 -28.32
CA PRO A 396 -8.87 11.19 -27.85
C PRO A 396 -10.12 10.85 -27.04
N GLU A 397 -10.77 9.70 -27.27
CA GLU A 397 -11.97 9.29 -26.53
C GLU A 397 -11.70 9.00 -25.04
N ALA A 398 -10.43 8.80 -24.67
CA ALA A 398 -10.02 8.56 -23.28
C ALA A 398 -10.44 9.69 -22.34
N VAL A 399 -10.53 10.94 -22.83
CA VAL A 399 -10.81 12.14 -22.03
C VAL A 399 -12.15 12.10 -21.29
N ASN A 400 -13.12 11.34 -21.82
CA ASN A 400 -14.47 11.20 -21.25
C ASN A 400 -14.74 9.77 -20.72
N GLN A 401 -13.74 8.88 -20.74
CA GLN A 401 -13.90 7.53 -20.20
C GLN A 401 -14.26 7.59 -18.72
N LYS A 402 -15.21 6.75 -18.30
CA LYS A 402 -15.57 6.61 -16.88
C LYS A 402 -14.87 5.43 -16.25
N ASP A 403 -14.37 5.64 -15.04
CA ASP A 403 -13.87 4.59 -14.16
C ASP A 403 -15.03 3.78 -13.53
N TYR A 404 -14.74 2.77 -12.69
CA TYR A 404 -15.80 1.98 -12.02
C TYR A 404 -16.66 2.76 -11.03
N TYR A 405 -16.21 3.94 -10.60
CA TYR A 405 -16.96 4.84 -9.73
C TYR A 405 -17.71 5.93 -10.51
N GLY A 406 -17.65 5.90 -11.84
CA GLY A 406 -18.25 6.91 -12.72
C GLY A 406 -17.47 8.22 -12.79
N ASN A 407 -16.24 8.27 -12.27
CA ASN A 407 -15.37 9.44 -12.40
C ASN A 407 -14.72 9.48 -13.78
N THR A 408 -14.51 10.68 -14.30
CA THR A 408 -13.72 10.93 -15.52
C THR A 408 -12.29 11.33 -15.17
N PRO A 409 -11.34 11.33 -16.13
CA PRO A 409 -9.99 11.86 -15.88
C PRO A 409 -9.99 13.29 -15.35
N LEU A 410 -10.94 14.12 -15.79
CA LEU A 410 -11.09 15.50 -15.34
C LEU A 410 -11.34 15.60 -13.83
N TYR A 411 -12.13 14.68 -13.26
CA TYR A 411 -12.35 14.62 -11.81
C TYR A 411 -11.02 14.48 -11.06
N TYR A 412 -10.14 13.57 -11.52
CA TYR A 412 -8.84 13.34 -10.90
C TYR A 412 -7.84 14.49 -11.14
N ALA A 413 -7.89 15.13 -12.31
CA ALA A 413 -7.06 16.31 -12.59
C ALA A 413 -7.40 17.47 -11.64
N ILE A 414 -8.68 17.69 -11.35
CA ILE A 414 -9.14 18.68 -10.36
C ILE A 414 -8.61 18.33 -8.96
N GLN A 415 -8.68 17.06 -8.56
CA GLN A 415 -8.13 16.60 -7.27
C GLN A 415 -6.62 16.81 -7.16
N SER A 416 -5.89 16.69 -8.27
CA SER A 416 -4.45 16.93 -8.31
C SER A 416 -4.06 18.40 -8.13
N LYS A 417 -5.02 19.33 -8.21
CA LYS A 417 -4.86 20.78 -8.15
C LYS A 417 -3.94 21.37 -9.25
N ASN A 418 -3.76 20.65 -10.36
CA ASN A 418 -2.98 21.14 -11.49
C ASN A 418 -3.89 21.75 -12.57
N LEU A 419 -3.95 23.08 -12.63
CA LEU A 419 -4.75 23.82 -13.60
C LEU A 419 -4.33 23.55 -15.06
N SER A 420 -3.05 23.34 -15.32
CA SER A 420 -2.56 23.03 -16.68
C SER A 420 -3.09 21.67 -17.15
N LEU A 421 -3.20 20.69 -16.24
CA LEU A 421 -3.77 19.38 -16.55
C LEU A 421 -5.29 19.45 -16.76
N VAL A 422 -5.98 20.28 -15.98
CA VAL A 422 -7.40 20.58 -16.19
C VAL A 422 -7.63 21.22 -17.55
N GLN A 423 -6.83 22.24 -17.90
CA GLN A 423 -6.91 22.92 -19.20
C GLN A 423 -6.66 21.96 -20.36
N LEU A 424 -5.62 21.12 -20.27
CA LEU A 424 -5.31 20.10 -21.27
C LEU A 424 -6.53 19.21 -21.57
N LEU A 425 -7.22 18.73 -20.53
CA LEU A 425 -8.40 17.87 -20.70
C LEU A 425 -9.60 18.62 -21.30
N LEU A 426 -9.85 19.86 -20.88
CA LEU A 426 -10.94 20.68 -21.41
C LEU A 426 -10.73 21.00 -22.90
N GLU A 427 -9.52 21.42 -23.28
CA GLU A 427 -9.14 21.68 -24.67
C GLU A 427 -9.20 20.41 -25.52
N SER A 428 -9.00 19.25 -24.91
CA SER A 428 -9.09 17.94 -25.56
C SER A 428 -10.52 17.37 -25.59
N GLY A 429 -11.54 18.12 -25.17
CA GLY A 429 -12.95 17.74 -25.30
C GLY A 429 -13.58 17.08 -24.07
N ALA A 430 -13.03 17.26 -22.88
CA ALA A 430 -13.70 16.84 -21.64
C ALA A 430 -15.01 17.63 -21.45
N ALA A 431 -16.15 16.94 -21.48
CA ALA A 431 -17.48 17.58 -21.54
C ALA A 431 -18.35 17.34 -20.29
N GLU A 432 -18.04 16.33 -19.48
CA GLU A 432 -18.90 15.89 -18.38
C GLU A 432 -18.66 16.64 -17.05
N LEU A 433 -18.82 17.96 -17.04
CA LEU A 433 -18.52 18.80 -15.85
C LEU A 433 -19.51 18.61 -14.68
N LYS A 434 -20.77 18.28 -14.98
CA LYS A 434 -21.88 18.24 -14.02
C LYS A 434 -22.39 16.84 -13.71
N VAL A 435 -21.82 15.82 -14.35
CA VAL A 435 -22.26 14.44 -14.16
C VAL A 435 -21.77 13.95 -12.81
N LYS A 436 -22.69 13.36 -12.04
CA LYS A 436 -22.40 12.87 -10.71
C LYS A 436 -21.87 11.44 -10.75
N ASN A 437 -20.79 11.21 -10.04
CA ASN A 437 -20.22 9.88 -9.79
C ASN A 437 -21.10 9.08 -8.81
N LEU A 438 -20.69 7.86 -8.48
CA LEU A 438 -21.42 6.99 -7.55
C LEU A 438 -21.45 7.50 -6.09
N LYS A 439 -20.64 8.53 -5.76
CA LYS A 439 -20.69 9.27 -4.48
C LYS A 439 -21.58 10.52 -4.56
N ALA A 440 -22.31 10.72 -5.65
CA ALA A 440 -23.15 11.89 -5.92
C ALA A 440 -22.38 13.23 -6.03
N GLU A 441 -21.10 13.15 -6.43
CA GLU A 441 -20.21 14.29 -6.62
C GLU A 441 -19.94 14.53 -8.11
N SER A 442 -19.88 15.79 -8.54
CA SER A 442 -19.49 16.17 -9.89
C SER A 442 -18.11 16.86 -9.96
N PRO A 443 -17.42 16.81 -11.10
CA PRO A 443 -16.17 17.56 -11.30
C PRO A 443 -16.31 19.06 -10.97
N LEU A 444 -17.42 19.69 -11.36
CA LEU A 444 -17.66 21.11 -11.09
C LEU A 444 -17.80 21.42 -9.59
N GLU A 445 -18.49 20.57 -8.82
CA GLU A 445 -18.58 20.71 -7.36
C GLU A 445 -17.19 20.56 -6.72
N TRP A 446 -16.36 19.63 -7.21
CA TRP A 446 -14.98 19.48 -6.75
C TRP A 446 -14.11 20.68 -7.13
N ALA A 447 -14.22 21.23 -8.34
CA ALA A 447 -13.48 22.42 -8.73
C ALA A 447 -13.73 23.58 -7.76
N ALA A 448 -14.98 23.71 -7.26
CA ALA A 448 -15.39 24.81 -6.40
C ALA A 448 -14.76 24.71 -5.02
N GLN A 449 -14.52 23.48 -4.58
CA GLN A 449 -13.91 23.19 -3.30
C GLN A 449 -12.37 23.27 -3.33
N TYR A 450 -11.72 22.92 -4.46
CA TYR A 450 -10.28 22.66 -4.47
C TYR A 450 -9.43 23.55 -5.39
N LEU A 451 -10.00 24.20 -6.40
CA LEU A 451 -9.24 25.02 -7.36
C LEU A 451 -9.37 26.53 -7.14
N GLY A 452 -10.21 26.97 -6.18
CA GLY A 452 -10.43 28.39 -5.91
C GLY A 452 -11.25 29.11 -6.99
N PRO A 453 -11.56 30.40 -6.81
CA PRO A 453 -12.44 31.17 -7.72
C PRO A 453 -11.85 31.36 -9.13
N ASP A 454 -10.53 31.37 -9.27
CA ASP A 454 -9.86 31.61 -10.56
C ASP A 454 -10.02 30.45 -11.56
N ALA A 455 -10.38 29.25 -11.10
CA ALA A 455 -10.59 28.08 -11.95
C ALA A 455 -11.94 28.07 -12.70
N PHE A 456 -12.79 29.08 -12.46
CA PHE A 456 -14.13 29.20 -13.05
C PHE A 456 -14.25 30.30 -14.11
N ASN A 457 -13.17 31.04 -14.34
CA ASN A 457 -13.05 32.05 -15.39
C ASN A 457 -12.38 31.45 -16.62
#